data_AF-A0A255E0N8-F1
#
_entry.id   AF-A0A255E0N8-F1
#
_cell.length_a   1.000
_cell.length_b   1.000
_cell.length_c   1.000
_cell.angle_alpha   90.00
_cell.angle_beta   90.00
_cell.angle_gamma   90.00
#
_symmetry.space_group_name_H-M   'P 1'
#
loop_
_entity.id
_entity.type
_entity.pdbx_description
1 polymer ?
#
loop_
_entity_poly.entity_id
_entity_poly.type
_entity_poly.pdbx_seq_one_letter_code
_entity_poly.pdbx_strand_id
1 'polypeptide(L)'
;MFSETGVPKPDLDINELNSRGSTYGTLTGATSDALSTITAAVNAVMAKNKGASADAFKASVTGSGSIVEHLTDVSQAGQRTATAYVSAAGGGGAAQTSMVALATNRQPYFWRAVIQGNNSVAAQLVNITRNDLLRLEANGVTKVTQAFSSLDLPEPLPLGYGATSVDPRIEDDWRKPESQGGMSEQEKKDFLQQMADDYARENGFPPIEISWEAHPNSLGVYIHPDTLKVDPANLDNPEIMETVIHEMRHRRQHTGYKAFRFPWEDEKNGMSREEAERWKRLNDDYVRGKGDDPNTPDDNEAYWERPVEVDAREAASEYMNDFSYDEYQQRKDPHYQPPTGGGTGTTDFHPPTWSEQGGKVDTAAQEFYITAEPVITMRPFAAKSNSPIESAAVAGDAACLVPWHRIVAGAKEGMTTVGSKMRGTGNDYSATEEDNASAAGRFWV
;
A
#
# COMPACT_ATOMS: atom_id res chain seq x y z
N MET A 1 24.68 32.49 -25.02
CA MET A 1 24.17 33.57 -24.14
C MET A 1 24.02 33.17 -22.68
N PHE A 2 23.66 31.92 -22.35
CA PHE A 2 23.60 31.48 -20.93
C PHE A 2 24.95 31.64 -20.21
N SER A 3 26.06 31.20 -20.82
CA SER A 3 27.42 31.39 -20.31
C SER A 3 27.79 32.86 -20.10
N GLU A 4 27.49 33.70 -21.10
CA GLU A 4 27.85 35.13 -21.07
C GLU A 4 27.03 35.91 -20.05
N THR A 5 25.78 35.50 -19.83
CA THR A 5 24.88 36.13 -18.85
C THR A 5 25.06 35.59 -17.46
N GLY A 6 25.68 34.42 -17.27
CA GLY A 6 25.76 33.73 -15.97
C GLY A 6 24.41 33.26 -15.44
N VAL A 7 23.42 33.07 -16.31
CA VAL A 7 22.12 32.46 -15.98
C VAL A 7 22.18 30.98 -16.36
N PRO A 8 21.82 30.03 -15.48
CA PRO A 8 21.77 28.62 -15.82
C PRO A 8 20.87 28.36 -17.03
N LYS A 9 21.29 27.46 -17.92
CA LYS A 9 20.40 26.95 -18.96
C LYS A 9 19.46 25.92 -18.33
N PRO A 10 18.13 26.11 -18.37
CA PRO A 10 17.19 25.10 -17.90
C PRO A 10 17.24 23.85 -18.79
N ASP A 11 17.13 22.68 -18.16
CA ASP A 11 17.04 21.36 -18.77
C ASP A 11 15.99 20.49 -18.05
N LEU A 12 14.81 21.08 -17.81
CA LEU A 12 13.66 20.41 -17.22
C LEU A 12 13.24 19.21 -18.07
N ASP A 13 13.13 18.05 -17.42
CA ASP A 13 12.63 16.84 -18.06
C ASP A 13 11.10 16.85 -18.18
N ILE A 14 10.61 17.50 -19.23
CA ILE A 14 9.18 17.64 -19.55
C ILE A 14 8.53 16.25 -19.75
N ASN A 15 9.25 15.30 -20.35
CA ASN A 15 8.73 13.98 -20.63
C ASN A 15 8.54 13.18 -19.33
N GLU A 16 9.52 13.24 -18.43
CA GLU A 16 9.41 12.60 -17.11
C GLU A 16 8.25 13.20 -16.29
N LEU A 17 8.08 14.54 -16.27
CA LEU A 17 6.94 15.15 -15.59
C LEU A 17 5.60 14.68 -16.18
N ASN A 18 5.46 14.65 -17.50
CA ASN A 18 4.24 14.15 -18.15
C ASN A 18 4.02 12.66 -17.86
N SER A 19 5.09 11.86 -17.83
CA SER A 19 5.04 10.43 -17.47
C SER A 19 4.49 10.24 -16.06
N ARG A 20 4.99 11.00 -15.08
CA ARG A 20 4.47 11.01 -13.70
C ARG A 20 3.00 11.41 -13.65
N GLY A 21 2.63 12.44 -14.40
CA GLY A 21 1.22 12.83 -14.55
C GLY A 21 0.34 11.69 -15.05
N SER A 22 0.80 10.96 -16.07
CA SER A 22 0.11 9.77 -16.57
C SER A 22 0.01 8.67 -15.52
N THR A 23 1.08 8.42 -14.76
CA THR A 23 1.11 7.42 -13.69
C THR A 23 0.05 7.69 -12.62
N TYR A 24 -0.08 8.94 -12.15
CA TYR A 24 -1.14 9.31 -11.21
C TYR A 24 -2.55 9.27 -11.84
N GLY A 25 -2.66 9.55 -13.14
CA GLY A 25 -3.91 9.34 -13.88
C GLY A 25 -4.34 7.87 -13.90
N THR A 26 -3.39 6.95 -14.11
CA THR A 26 -3.63 5.51 -14.04
C THR A 26 -4.05 5.07 -12.63
N LEU A 27 -3.39 5.58 -11.58
CA LEU A 27 -3.79 5.34 -10.18
C LEU A 27 -5.23 5.81 -9.92
N THR A 28 -5.60 6.98 -10.43
CA THR A 28 -6.95 7.55 -10.28
C THR A 28 -8.01 6.63 -10.90
N GLY A 29 -7.72 6.08 -12.09
CA GLY A 29 -8.58 5.09 -12.74
C GLY A 29 -8.77 3.85 -11.87
N ALA A 30 -7.67 3.24 -11.42
CA ALA A 30 -7.71 2.06 -10.57
C ALA A 30 -8.45 2.30 -9.24
N THR A 31 -8.28 3.47 -8.64
CA THR A 31 -9.00 3.85 -7.42
C THR A 31 -10.51 3.94 -7.68
N SER A 32 -10.90 4.49 -8.83
CA SER A 32 -12.31 4.62 -9.21
C SER A 32 -12.95 3.24 -9.51
N ASP A 33 -12.20 2.34 -10.15
CA ASP A 33 -12.64 0.97 -10.41
C ASP A 33 -12.81 0.17 -9.10
N ALA A 34 -11.88 0.34 -8.15
CA ALA A 34 -11.97 -0.26 -6.82
C ALA A 34 -13.18 0.28 -6.03
N LEU A 35 -13.38 1.61 -6.02
CA LEU A 35 -14.54 2.26 -5.40
C LEU A 35 -15.87 1.74 -5.97
N SER A 36 -15.94 1.61 -7.30
CA SER A 36 -17.10 1.04 -8.00
C SER A 36 -17.36 -0.40 -7.57
N THR A 37 -16.31 -1.21 -7.47
CA THR A 37 -16.41 -2.62 -7.05
C THR A 37 -16.92 -2.76 -5.62
N ILE A 38 -16.37 -1.99 -4.67
CA ILE A 38 -16.83 -2.01 -3.27
C ILE A 38 -18.27 -1.54 -3.16
N THR A 39 -18.64 -0.46 -3.87
CA THR A 39 -20.01 0.03 -3.87
C THR A 39 -20.98 -1.02 -4.43
N ALA A 40 -20.60 -1.72 -5.50
CA ALA A 40 -21.39 -2.81 -6.06
C ALA A 40 -21.50 -4.01 -5.10
N ALA A 41 -20.41 -4.38 -4.43
CA ALA A 41 -20.37 -5.44 -3.43
C ALA A 41 -21.29 -5.13 -2.25
N VAL A 42 -21.23 -3.91 -1.70
CA VAL A 42 -22.14 -3.44 -0.65
C VAL A 42 -23.59 -3.56 -1.10
N ASN A 43 -23.93 -3.03 -2.28
CA ASN A 43 -25.30 -3.10 -2.79
C ASN A 43 -25.78 -4.54 -2.99
N ALA A 44 -24.92 -5.43 -3.48
CA ALA A 44 -25.26 -6.84 -3.68
C ALA A 44 -25.52 -7.57 -2.35
N VAL A 45 -24.72 -7.29 -1.31
CA VAL A 45 -24.96 -7.81 0.04
C VAL A 45 -26.28 -7.27 0.59
N MET A 46 -26.49 -5.95 0.58
CA MET A 46 -27.71 -5.34 1.13
C MET A 46 -29.00 -5.74 0.39
N ALA A 47 -28.91 -6.15 -0.88
CA ALA A 47 -30.07 -6.63 -1.64
C ALA A 47 -30.58 -8.00 -1.19
N LYS A 48 -29.72 -8.81 -0.56
CA LYS A 48 -30.04 -10.20 -0.16
C LYS A 48 -29.95 -10.42 1.35
N ASN A 49 -29.51 -9.43 2.11
CA ASN A 49 -29.25 -9.54 3.54
C ASN A 49 -29.91 -8.38 4.30
N LYS A 50 -30.48 -8.67 5.47
CA LYS A 50 -31.02 -7.68 6.42
C LYS A 50 -30.59 -8.03 7.85
N GLY A 51 -30.77 -7.08 8.76
CA GLY A 51 -30.49 -7.23 10.19
C GLY A 51 -29.18 -6.58 10.61
N ALA A 52 -28.80 -6.78 11.87
CA ALA A 52 -27.73 -6.04 12.52
C ALA A 52 -26.37 -6.14 11.81
N SER A 53 -25.98 -7.33 11.30
CA SER A 53 -24.73 -7.47 10.53
C SER A 53 -24.74 -6.65 9.23
N ALA A 54 -25.83 -6.69 8.48
CA ALA A 54 -25.94 -5.95 7.22
C ALA A 54 -25.93 -4.43 7.46
N ASP A 55 -26.59 -3.97 8.53
CA ASP A 55 -26.60 -2.55 8.92
C ASP A 55 -25.22 -2.07 9.41
N ALA A 56 -24.54 -2.86 10.26
CA ALA A 56 -23.19 -2.56 10.75
C ALA A 56 -22.15 -2.59 9.63
N PHE A 57 -22.23 -3.56 8.72
CA PHE A 57 -21.42 -3.61 7.51
C PHE A 57 -21.60 -2.37 6.65
N LYS A 58 -22.86 -1.98 6.35
CA LYS A 58 -23.11 -0.79 5.56
C LYS A 58 -22.57 0.46 6.25
N ALA A 59 -22.77 0.59 7.56
CA ALA A 59 -22.30 1.73 8.33
C ALA A 59 -20.77 1.83 8.35
N SER A 60 -20.05 0.72 8.54
CA SER A 60 -18.59 0.70 8.55
C SER A 60 -17.98 0.96 7.16
N VAL A 61 -18.60 0.45 6.09
CA VAL A 61 -18.05 0.58 4.73
C VAL A 61 -18.45 1.89 4.05
N THR A 62 -19.57 2.52 4.43
CA THR A 62 -20.08 3.75 3.78
C THR A 62 -20.19 4.96 4.70
N GLY A 63 -19.89 4.81 5.99
CA GLY A 63 -19.91 5.90 6.97
C GLY A 63 -18.74 6.86 6.82
N SER A 64 -18.68 7.86 7.71
CA SER A 64 -17.55 8.78 7.74
C SER A 64 -16.28 8.08 8.24
N GLY A 65 -15.14 8.36 7.61
CA GLY A 65 -13.87 7.67 7.84
C GLY A 65 -13.82 6.27 7.22
N SER A 66 -14.79 5.88 6.40
CA SER A 66 -14.84 4.56 5.77
C SER A 66 -13.90 4.46 4.57
N ILE A 67 -13.67 3.22 4.13
CA ILE A 67 -12.91 2.95 2.91
C ILE A 67 -13.54 3.57 1.65
N VAL A 68 -14.87 3.69 1.58
CA VAL A 68 -15.55 4.32 0.43
C VAL A 68 -15.28 5.82 0.37
N GLU A 69 -15.31 6.51 1.52
CA GLU A 69 -14.93 7.93 1.61
C GLU A 69 -13.44 8.08 1.27
N HIS A 70 -12.57 7.27 1.87
CA HIS A 70 -11.14 7.32 1.61
C HIS A 70 -10.81 7.11 0.13
N LEU A 71 -11.33 6.08 -0.54
CA LEU A 71 -11.10 5.85 -1.97
C LEU A 71 -11.63 7.00 -2.85
N THR A 72 -12.72 7.65 -2.43
CA THR A 72 -13.23 8.85 -3.11
C THR A 72 -12.20 9.98 -3.03
N ASP A 73 -11.64 10.23 -1.85
CA ASP A 73 -10.62 11.26 -1.63
C ASP A 73 -9.31 10.94 -2.36
N VAL A 74 -8.88 9.68 -2.32
CA VAL A 74 -7.70 9.18 -3.04
C VAL A 74 -7.85 9.38 -4.55
N SER A 75 -9.02 9.06 -5.12
CA SER A 75 -9.26 9.27 -6.56
C SER A 75 -9.17 10.75 -6.93
N GLN A 76 -9.80 11.63 -6.15
CA GLN A 76 -9.75 13.07 -6.40
C GLN A 76 -8.32 13.64 -6.23
N ALA A 77 -7.60 13.22 -5.20
CA ALA A 77 -6.21 13.63 -4.98
C ALA A 77 -5.28 13.12 -6.09
N GLY A 78 -5.51 11.91 -6.59
CA GLY A 78 -4.77 11.34 -7.71
C GLY A 78 -4.94 12.19 -8.96
N GLN A 79 -6.17 12.62 -9.25
CA GLN A 79 -6.47 13.51 -10.38
C GLN A 79 -5.80 14.89 -10.22
N ARG A 80 -5.82 15.47 -9.01
CA ARG A 80 -5.13 16.73 -8.71
C ARG A 80 -3.61 16.59 -8.91
N THR A 81 -3.04 15.49 -8.44
CA THR A 81 -1.61 15.18 -8.58
C THR A 81 -1.21 15.00 -10.05
N ALA A 82 -1.98 14.24 -10.82
CA ALA A 82 -1.79 14.09 -12.26
C ALA A 82 -1.79 15.45 -12.97
N THR A 83 -2.76 16.30 -12.64
CA THR A 83 -2.90 17.65 -13.21
C THR A 83 -1.74 18.57 -12.82
N ALA A 84 -1.23 18.46 -11.60
CA ALA A 84 -0.08 19.24 -11.11
C ALA A 84 1.17 18.95 -11.95
N TYR A 85 1.51 17.67 -12.18
CA TYR A 85 2.65 17.29 -13.01
C TYR A 85 2.54 17.80 -14.45
N VAL A 86 1.38 17.64 -15.09
CA VAL A 86 1.15 18.13 -16.47
C VAL A 86 1.23 19.66 -16.52
N SER A 87 0.70 20.35 -15.51
CA SER A 87 0.76 21.81 -15.43
C SER A 87 2.17 22.33 -15.19
N ALA A 88 2.96 21.64 -14.35
CA ALA A 88 4.37 21.92 -14.14
C ALA A 88 5.19 21.70 -15.42
N ALA A 89 4.95 20.61 -16.14
CA ALA A 89 5.57 20.31 -17.43
C ALA A 89 5.29 21.41 -18.46
N GLY A 90 4.02 21.82 -18.59
CA GLY A 90 3.61 22.89 -19.49
C GLY A 90 4.20 24.26 -19.11
N GLY A 91 4.09 24.64 -17.83
CA GLY A 91 4.55 25.93 -17.31
C GLY A 91 6.07 26.09 -17.37
N GLY A 92 6.80 25.11 -16.84
CA GLY A 92 8.27 25.07 -16.84
C GLY A 92 8.84 24.87 -18.25
N GLY A 93 8.25 23.98 -19.05
CA GLY A 93 8.69 23.72 -20.43
C GLY A 93 8.53 24.93 -21.35
N ALA A 94 7.44 25.69 -21.22
CA ALA A 94 7.25 26.94 -21.96
C ALA A 94 8.29 28.01 -21.59
N ALA A 95 8.63 28.13 -20.30
CA ALA A 95 9.67 29.04 -19.83
C ALA A 95 11.05 28.63 -20.37
N GLN A 96 11.42 27.35 -20.26
CA GLN A 96 12.65 26.79 -20.83
C GLN A 96 12.78 27.08 -22.33
N THR A 97 11.73 26.78 -23.10
CA THR A 97 11.70 27.03 -24.55
C THR A 97 11.93 28.51 -24.86
N SER A 98 11.28 29.40 -24.12
CA SER A 98 11.42 30.86 -24.28
C SER A 98 12.82 31.34 -23.93
N MET A 99 13.42 30.81 -22.85
CA MET A 99 14.79 31.14 -22.45
C MET A 99 15.82 30.70 -23.50
N VAL A 100 15.69 29.47 -24.01
CA VAL A 100 16.58 28.94 -25.06
C VAL A 100 16.45 29.74 -26.36
N ALA A 101 15.22 30.07 -26.77
CA ALA A 101 14.97 30.87 -27.96
C ALA A 101 15.57 32.29 -27.81
N LEU A 102 15.35 32.95 -26.67
CA LEU A 102 15.92 34.27 -26.38
C LEU A 102 17.46 34.22 -26.43
N ALA A 103 18.08 33.27 -25.74
CA ALA A 103 19.53 33.11 -25.70
C ALA A 103 20.11 32.88 -27.11
N THR A 104 19.46 32.02 -27.90
CA THR A 104 19.86 31.72 -29.29
C THR A 104 19.75 32.96 -30.17
N ASN A 105 18.63 33.69 -30.07
CA ASN A 105 18.39 34.88 -30.88
C ASN A 105 19.35 36.03 -30.54
N ARG A 106 19.79 36.16 -29.29
CA ARG A 106 20.69 37.24 -28.84
C ARG A 106 22.18 36.94 -29.14
N GLN A 107 22.55 35.67 -29.32
CA GLN A 107 23.94 35.24 -29.49
C GLN A 107 24.66 35.85 -30.71
N PRO A 108 24.07 35.91 -31.92
CA PRO A 108 24.76 36.48 -33.08
C PRO A 108 25.07 37.97 -32.91
N TYR A 109 24.17 38.72 -32.26
CA TYR A 109 24.35 40.15 -32.02
C TYR A 109 25.47 40.42 -31.02
N PHE A 110 25.60 39.57 -29.99
CA PHE A 110 26.69 39.64 -29.03
C PHE A 110 28.04 39.43 -29.73
N TRP A 111 28.18 38.34 -30.47
CA TRP A 111 29.44 38.04 -31.17
C TRP A 111 29.79 39.10 -32.21
N ARG A 112 28.80 39.66 -32.92
CA ARG A 112 29.04 40.78 -33.82
C ARG A 112 29.61 41.99 -33.09
N ALA A 113 29.05 42.36 -31.93
CA ALA A 113 29.56 43.48 -31.14
C ALA A 113 30.99 43.23 -30.63
N VAL A 114 31.28 42.02 -30.17
CA VAL A 114 32.62 41.60 -29.72
C VAL A 114 33.63 41.66 -30.87
N ILE A 115 33.32 41.09 -32.03
CA ILE A 115 34.20 41.10 -33.22
C ILE A 115 34.47 42.52 -33.70
N GLN A 116 33.50 43.42 -33.59
CA GLN A 116 33.64 44.84 -33.95
C GLN A 116 34.37 45.67 -32.89
N GLY A 117 34.80 45.08 -31.77
CA GLY A 117 35.44 45.79 -30.66
C GLY A 117 34.49 46.72 -29.89
N ASN A 118 33.18 46.59 -30.07
CA ASN A 118 32.18 47.43 -29.42
C ASN A 118 31.77 46.85 -28.06
N ASN A 119 32.70 46.94 -27.11
CA ASN A 119 32.54 46.37 -25.76
C ASN A 119 31.33 46.94 -25.01
N SER A 120 30.98 48.21 -25.23
CA SER A 120 29.81 48.84 -24.59
C SER A 120 28.50 48.17 -25.06
N VAL A 121 28.36 47.93 -26.36
CA VAL A 121 27.16 47.25 -26.91
C VAL A 121 27.11 45.79 -26.47
N ALA A 122 28.26 45.10 -26.45
CA ALA A 122 28.33 43.73 -25.97
C ALA A 122 27.89 43.63 -24.49
N ALA A 123 28.37 44.53 -23.62
CA ALA A 123 27.99 44.57 -22.21
C ALA A 123 26.50 44.91 -22.00
N GLN A 124 25.96 45.87 -22.75
CA GLN A 124 24.53 46.19 -22.70
C GLN A 124 23.67 44.99 -23.11
N LEU A 125 24.06 44.27 -24.16
CA LEU A 125 23.32 43.11 -24.63
C LEU A 125 23.35 41.97 -23.62
N VAL A 126 24.48 41.73 -22.94
CA VAL A 126 24.57 40.77 -21.83
C VAL A 126 23.61 41.16 -20.71
N ASN A 127 23.61 42.41 -20.26
CA ASN A 127 22.74 42.87 -19.17
C ASN A 127 21.25 42.75 -19.52
N ILE A 128 20.85 43.18 -20.71
CA ILE A 128 19.46 43.07 -21.18
C ILE A 128 19.05 41.60 -21.26
N THR A 129 19.90 40.75 -21.87
CA THR A 129 19.60 39.32 -22.01
C THR A 129 19.52 38.64 -20.65
N ARG A 130 20.41 38.98 -19.70
CA ARG A 130 20.37 38.45 -18.32
C ARG A 130 19.04 38.79 -17.65
N ASN A 131 18.59 40.05 -17.71
CA ASN A 131 17.33 40.47 -17.08
C ASN A 131 16.11 39.77 -17.70
N ASP A 132 16.09 39.64 -19.02
CA ASP A 132 15.00 38.93 -19.71
C ASP A 132 14.97 37.43 -19.38
N LEU A 133 16.15 36.79 -19.31
CA LEU A 133 16.26 35.38 -18.91
C LEU A 133 15.80 35.16 -17.46
N LEU A 134 16.24 36.00 -16.51
CA LEU A 134 15.81 35.92 -15.11
C LEU A 134 14.29 36.12 -14.95
N ARG A 135 13.69 37.01 -15.74
CA ARG A 135 12.24 37.21 -15.75
C ARG A 135 11.49 35.97 -16.26
N LEU A 136 11.98 35.35 -17.33
CA LEU A 136 11.39 34.11 -17.86
C LEU A 136 11.55 32.95 -16.86
N GLU A 137 12.71 32.85 -16.22
CA GLU A 137 12.99 31.85 -15.18
C GLU A 137 12.04 32.00 -13.99
N ALA A 138 11.90 33.22 -13.46
CA ALA A 138 10.97 33.52 -12.37
C ALA A 138 9.50 33.22 -12.72
N ASN A 139 9.10 33.44 -13.97
CA ASN A 139 7.77 33.05 -14.46
C ASN A 139 7.60 31.52 -14.46
N GLY A 140 8.61 30.79 -14.94
CA GLY A 140 8.64 29.33 -14.92
C GLY A 140 8.54 28.76 -13.50
N VAL A 141 9.37 29.27 -12.58
CA VAL A 141 9.35 28.91 -11.16
C VAL A 141 7.97 29.13 -10.54
N THR A 142 7.38 30.31 -10.77
CA THR A 142 6.04 30.63 -10.27
C THR A 142 5.00 29.63 -10.77
N LYS A 143 5.00 29.30 -12.07
CA LYS A 143 4.04 28.35 -12.65
C LYS A 143 4.21 26.93 -12.13
N VAL A 144 5.45 26.45 -12.01
CA VAL A 144 5.74 25.12 -11.45
C VAL A 144 5.30 25.08 -9.99
N THR A 145 5.66 26.08 -9.18
CA THR A 145 5.25 26.15 -7.76
C THR A 145 3.73 26.19 -7.61
N GLN A 146 3.04 26.99 -8.42
CA GLN A 146 1.58 27.07 -8.42
C GLN A 146 0.92 25.75 -8.79
N ALA A 147 1.48 24.99 -9.74
CA ALA A 147 0.96 23.70 -10.14
C ALA A 147 0.86 22.71 -8.97
N PHE A 148 1.82 22.75 -8.03
CA PHE A 148 1.84 21.88 -6.85
C PHE A 148 1.18 22.52 -5.60
N SER A 149 0.88 23.82 -5.61
CA SER A 149 0.35 24.53 -4.43
C SER A 149 -1.06 24.12 -4.01
N SER A 150 -1.83 23.48 -4.89
CA SER A 150 -3.19 23.02 -4.64
C SER A 150 -3.28 21.52 -4.33
N LEU A 151 -2.15 20.88 -4.02
CA LEU A 151 -2.14 19.48 -3.61
C LEU A 151 -2.65 19.36 -2.19
N ASP A 152 -3.95 19.14 -2.09
CA ASP A 152 -4.61 18.65 -0.89
C ASP A 152 -4.61 17.11 -0.98
N LEU A 153 -3.78 16.44 -0.19
CA LEU A 153 -3.69 14.98 -0.15
C LEU A 153 -4.48 14.49 1.07
N PRO A 154 -5.26 13.41 0.94
CA PRO A 154 -5.96 12.86 2.09
C PRO A 154 -4.95 12.33 3.11
N GLU A 155 -5.35 12.31 4.38
CA GLU A 155 -4.65 11.54 5.38
C GLU A 155 -4.73 10.04 5.00
N PRO A 156 -3.65 9.27 5.22
CA PRO A 156 -3.70 7.82 5.08
C PRO A 156 -4.83 7.24 5.94
N LEU A 157 -5.53 6.23 5.44
CA LEU A 157 -6.43 5.47 6.29
C LEU A 157 -5.61 4.84 7.43
N PRO A 158 -5.99 5.02 8.71
CA PRO A 158 -5.23 4.48 9.82
C PRO A 158 -5.02 2.97 9.66
N LEU A 159 -3.77 2.54 9.70
CA LEU A 159 -3.43 1.13 9.73
C LEU A 159 -3.64 0.62 11.16
N GLY A 160 -4.64 -0.23 11.36
CA GLY A 160 -4.88 -0.88 12.65
C GLY A 160 -4.06 -2.15 12.78
N TYR A 161 -3.24 -2.27 13.83
CA TYR A 161 -2.89 -3.58 14.38
C TYR A 161 -4.20 -4.22 14.84
N GLY A 162 -4.56 -5.41 14.33
CA GLY A 162 -5.82 -6.08 14.69
C GLY A 162 -7.04 -5.69 13.84
N ALA A 163 -6.85 -5.29 12.58
CA ALA A 163 -7.96 -5.17 11.61
C ALA A 163 -8.65 -6.52 11.33
N THR A 164 -8.05 -7.63 11.79
CA THR A 164 -8.67 -8.94 11.91
C THR A 164 -8.98 -9.29 13.35
N SER A 165 -10.21 -9.76 13.55
CA SER A 165 -10.63 -10.39 14.78
C SER A 165 -10.47 -11.90 14.60
N VAL A 166 -9.54 -12.46 15.38
CA VAL A 166 -9.66 -13.87 15.75
C VAL A 166 -11.11 -14.08 16.21
N ASP A 167 -11.73 -15.17 15.79
CA ASP A 167 -13.11 -15.47 16.19
C ASP A 167 -13.23 -15.34 17.71
N PRO A 168 -14.15 -14.52 18.25
CA PRO A 168 -14.28 -14.37 19.70
C PRO A 168 -14.48 -15.71 20.42
N ARG A 169 -15.06 -16.72 19.73
CA ARG A 169 -15.17 -18.10 20.25
C ARG A 169 -13.80 -18.78 20.33
N ILE A 170 -12.94 -18.58 19.33
CA ILE A 170 -11.54 -19.04 19.36
C ILE A 170 -10.78 -18.28 20.45
N GLU A 171 -10.92 -16.95 20.56
CA GLU A 171 -10.25 -16.16 21.60
C GLU A 171 -10.63 -16.63 23.00
N ASP A 172 -11.93 -16.79 23.25
CA ASP A 172 -12.47 -17.29 24.51
C ASP A 172 -11.94 -18.69 24.81
N ASP A 173 -11.92 -19.60 23.82
CA ASP A 173 -11.42 -20.96 24.02
C ASP A 173 -9.89 -21.03 24.20
N TRP A 174 -9.14 -20.20 23.47
CA TRP A 174 -7.69 -20.09 23.54
C TRP A 174 -7.21 -19.60 24.92
N ARG A 175 -7.98 -18.70 25.53
CA ARG A 175 -7.70 -18.13 26.86
C ARG A 175 -8.20 -19.01 28.02
N LYS A 176 -8.99 -20.06 27.76
CA LYS A 176 -9.45 -20.95 28.83
C LYS A 176 -8.25 -21.63 29.50
N PRO A 177 -8.24 -21.71 30.85
CA PRO A 177 -7.25 -22.53 31.53
C PRO A 177 -7.45 -24.01 31.22
N GLU A 178 -6.37 -24.80 31.24
CA GLU A 178 -6.41 -26.25 31.01
C GLU A 178 -7.46 -26.97 31.88
N SER A 179 -7.60 -26.54 33.13
CA SER A 179 -8.62 -27.05 34.07
C SER A 179 -10.09 -26.89 33.61
N GLN A 180 -10.35 -26.05 32.60
CA GLN A 180 -11.67 -25.81 32.01
C GLN A 180 -11.76 -26.31 30.57
N GLY A 181 -10.83 -27.18 30.15
CA GLY A 181 -10.77 -27.72 28.79
C GLY A 181 -10.09 -26.82 27.76
N GLY A 182 -9.32 -25.81 28.21
CA GLY A 182 -8.40 -25.08 27.34
C GLY A 182 -7.15 -25.89 27.01
N MET A 183 -6.36 -25.41 26.04
CA MET A 183 -5.08 -26.03 25.67
C MET A 183 -3.99 -25.69 26.69
N SER A 184 -3.15 -26.68 27.03
CA SER A 184 -1.87 -26.47 27.70
C SER A 184 -0.90 -25.66 26.84
N GLU A 185 0.16 -25.12 27.45
CA GLU A 185 1.19 -24.38 26.69
C GLU A 185 1.81 -25.21 25.56
N GLN A 186 2.02 -26.51 25.77
CA GLN A 186 2.60 -27.38 24.74
C GLN A 186 1.60 -27.60 23.60
N GLU A 187 0.32 -27.82 23.90
CA GLU A 187 -0.72 -27.94 22.87
C GLU A 187 -0.86 -26.65 22.05
N LYS A 188 -0.76 -25.47 22.68
CA LYS A 188 -0.72 -24.18 21.95
C LYS A 188 0.49 -24.08 21.02
N LYS A 189 1.66 -24.51 21.47
CA LYS A 189 2.88 -24.53 20.63
C LYS A 189 2.73 -25.49 19.45
N ASP A 190 2.21 -26.69 19.69
CA ASP A 190 1.97 -27.69 18.65
C ASP A 190 0.90 -27.22 17.66
N PHE A 191 -0.11 -26.49 18.12
CA PHE A 191 -1.13 -25.87 17.28
C PHE A 191 -0.53 -24.80 16.36
N LEU A 192 0.27 -23.87 16.91
CA LEU A 192 0.94 -22.83 16.13
C LEU A 192 1.96 -23.41 15.14
N GLN A 193 2.65 -24.49 15.53
CA GLN A 193 3.53 -25.24 14.62
C GLN A 193 2.76 -25.84 13.44
N GLN A 194 1.59 -26.43 13.70
CA GLN A 194 0.71 -26.95 12.62
C GLN A 194 0.27 -25.83 11.68
N MET A 195 -0.11 -24.65 12.20
CA MET A 195 -0.43 -23.49 11.35
C MET A 195 0.73 -23.08 10.44
N ALA A 196 1.95 -23.00 10.98
CA ALA A 196 3.14 -22.68 10.19
C ALA A 196 3.42 -23.75 9.12
N ASP A 197 3.25 -25.03 9.45
CA ASP A 197 3.45 -26.15 8.54
C ASP A 197 2.40 -26.20 7.41
N ASP A 198 1.13 -25.94 7.74
CA ASP A 198 0.04 -25.83 6.77
C ASP A 198 0.33 -24.71 5.78
N TYR A 199 0.66 -23.52 6.28
CA TYR A 199 1.01 -22.38 5.44
C TYR A 199 2.22 -22.70 4.55
N ALA A 200 3.27 -23.33 5.10
CA ALA A 200 4.44 -23.73 4.32
C ALA A 200 4.05 -24.67 3.18
N ARG A 201 3.25 -25.70 3.45
CA ARG A 201 2.82 -26.71 2.47
C ARG A 201 1.95 -26.10 1.37
N GLU A 202 0.96 -25.30 1.74
CA GLU A 202 0.07 -24.61 0.78
C GLU A 202 0.84 -23.70 -0.18
N ASN A 203 1.93 -23.11 0.30
CA ASN A 203 2.76 -22.21 -0.48
C ASN A 203 4.01 -22.88 -1.08
N GLY A 204 4.14 -24.21 -0.97
CA GLY A 204 5.20 -24.97 -1.63
C GLY A 204 6.59 -24.89 -0.99
N PHE A 205 6.67 -24.59 0.30
CA PHE A 205 7.89 -24.56 1.11
C PHE A 205 7.97 -25.77 2.06
N PRO A 206 9.17 -26.23 2.45
CA PRO A 206 9.30 -27.23 3.51
C PRO A 206 8.86 -26.62 4.86
N PRO A 207 8.22 -27.41 5.74
CA PRO A 207 7.99 -27.05 7.15
C PRO A 207 9.23 -26.47 7.83
N ILE A 208 9.02 -25.57 8.79
CA ILE A 208 10.07 -24.92 9.59
C ILE A 208 9.68 -25.01 11.06
N GLU A 209 10.63 -25.41 11.90
CA GLU A 209 10.40 -25.49 13.35
C GLU A 209 10.34 -24.08 13.96
N ILE A 210 9.33 -23.83 14.79
CA ILE A 210 9.23 -22.60 15.57
C ILE A 210 10.23 -22.64 16.73
N SER A 211 11.11 -21.65 16.76
CA SER A 211 11.96 -21.37 17.92
C SER A 211 11.19 -20.54 18.95
N TRP A 212 11.01 -21.08 20.15
CA TRP A 212 10.33 -20.41 21.26
C TRP A 212 11.28 -19.50 22.06
N GLU A 213 12.22 -18.86 21.37
CA GLU A 213 13.12 -17.86 21.95
C GLU A 213 12.57 -16.46 21.65
N ALA A 214 12.31 -15.67 22.69
CA ALA A 214 11.87 -14.29 22.52
C ALA A 214 12.88 -13.47 21.70
N HIS A 215 12.37 -12.70 20.75
CA HIS A 215 13.14 -11.65 20.08
C HIS A 215 12.81 -10.30 20.73
N PRO A 216 13.79 -9.42 20.99
CA PRO A 216 13.52 -8.12 21.59
C PRO A 216 12.43 -7.36 20.83
N ASN A 217 11.43 -6.85 21.57
CA ASN A 217 10.35 -5.99 21.08
C ASN A 217 9.47 -6.59 19.96
N SER A 218 9.34 -7.92 19.87
CA SER A 218 8.42 -8.53 18.90
C SER A 218 7.68 -9.74 19.46
N LEU A 219 6.43 -9.95 19.00
CA LEU A 219 5.66 -11.18 19.26
C LEU A 219 6.22 -12.38 18.49
N GLY A 220 6.81 -12.12 17.33
CA GLY A 220 7.46 -13.11 16.49
C GLY A 220 8.41 -12.43 15.48
N VAL A 221 9.32 -13.20 14.90
CA VAL A 221 10.15 -12.71 13.80
C VAL A 221 10.62 -13.86 12.94
N TYR A 222 10.52 -13.69 11.63
CA TYR A 222 11.25 -14.52 10.70
C TYR A 222 12.63 -13.93 10.40
N ILE A 223 13.67 -14.68 10.76
CA ILE A 223 15.07 -14.38 10.48
C ILE A 223 15.53 -15.29 9.34
N HIS A 224 15.74 -14.70 8.17
CA HIS A 224 16.26 -15.41 7.00
C HIS A 224 17.62 -16.07 7.29
N PRO A 225 17.88 -17.31 6.82
CA PRO A 225 17.07 -18.06 5.85
C PRO A 225 16.00 -19.00 6.42
N ASP A 226 16.04 -19.34 7.69
CA ASP A 226 15.34 -20.53 8.18
C ASP A 226 15.02 -20.50 9.68
N THR A 227 14.88 -19.32 10.28
CA THR A 227 14.50 -19.22 11.70
C THR A 227 13.18 -18.46 11.84
N LEU A 228 12.13 -19.12 12.34
CA LEU A 228 10.91 -18.48 12.81
C LEU A 228 10.96 -18.45 14.34
N LYS A 229 11.05 -17.26 14.94
CA LYS A 229 10.99 -17.08 16.40
C LYS A 229 9.61 -16.60 16.81
N VAL A 230 9.08 -17.12 17.91
CA VAL A 230 7.81 -16.69 18.51
C VAL A 230 8.04 -16.53 20.02
N ASP A 231 7.61 -15.41 20.59
CA ASP A 231 7.77 -15.15 22.01
C ASP A 231 6.81 -16.01 22.85
N PRO A 232 7.30 -16.97 23.65
CA PRO A 232 6.45 -17.82 24.46
C PRO A 232 5.68 -17.06 25.54
N ALA A 233 6.10 -15.85 25.93
CA ALA A 233 5.38 -15.03 26.89
C ALA A 233 4.01 -14.56 26.39
N ASN A 234 3.75 -14.65 25.08
CA ASN A 234 2.51 -14.22 24.44
C ASN A 234 1.60 -15.38 24.03
N LEU A 235 1.84 -16.61 24.49
CA LEU A 235 1.00 -17.78 24.15
C LEU A 235 -0.45 -17.65 24.65
N ASP A 236 -0.74 -16.79 25.62
CA ASP A 236 -2.12 -16.49 26.04
C ASP A 236 -2.79 -15.38 25.23
N ASN A 237 -2.06 -14.73 24.33
CA ASN A 237 -2.61 -13.79 23.35
C ASN A 237 -2.99 -14.53 22.06
N PRO A 238 -4.29 -14.64 21.70
CA PRO A 238 -4.71 -15.29 20.46
C PRO A 238 -4.14 -14.63 19.18
N GLU A 239 -3.78 -13.34 19.21
CA GLU A 239 -3.10 -12.64 18.09
C GLU A 239 -1.76 -13.29 17.69
N ILE A 240 -1.21 -14.17 18.53
CA ILE A 240 -0.01 -14.95 18.19
C ILE A 240 -0.25 -15.86 16.97
N MET A 241 -1.49 -16.26 16.69
CA MET A 241 -1.86 -17.01 15.48
C MET A 241 -1.63 -16.18 14.22
N GLU A 242 -2.07 -14.91 14.21
CA GLU A 242 -1.82 -13.98 13.11
C GLU A 242 -0.33 -13.72 12.94
N THR A 243 0.38 -13.54 14.06
CA THR A 243 1.83 -13.34 14.06
C THR A 243 2.55 -14.48 13.34
N VAL A 244 2.20 -15.74 13.62
CA VAL A 244 2.82 -16.90 12.95
C VAL A 244 2.61 -16.84 11.43
N ILE A 245 1.41 -16.54 10.96
CA ILE A 245 1.13 -16.46 9.52
C ILE A 245 1.84 -15.26 8.88
N HIS A 246 1.85 -14.11 9.56
CA HIS A 246 2.54 -12.89 9.14
C HIS A 246 4.04 -13.16 8.92
N GLU A 247 4.71 -13.77 9.90
CA GLU A 247 6.13 -14.11 9.79
C GLU A 247 6.40 -15.19 8.73
N MET A 248 5.48 -16.15 8.55
CA MET A 248 5.56 -17.12 7.46
C MET A 248 5.39 -16.47 6.08
N ARG A 249 4.63 -15.37 5.98
CA ARG A 249 4.56 -14.58 4.75
C ARG A 249 5.90 -13.89 4.47
N HIS A 250 6.59 -13.35 5.48
CA HIS A 250 7.95 -12.84 5.32
C HIS A 250 8.93 -13.90 4.82
N ARG A 251 8.80 -15.14 5.28
CA ARG A 251 9.55 -16.27 4.73
C ARG A 251 9.28 -16.46 3.24
N ARG A 252 8.02 -16.47 2.81
CA ARG A 252 7.65 -16.56 1.38
C ARG A 252 8.26 -15.43 0.57
N GLN A 253 8.13 -14.19 1.03
CA GLN A 253 8.67 -13.02 0.34
C GLN A 253 10.20 -13.10 0.22
N HIS A 254 10.91 -13.36 1.33
CA HIS A 254 12.37 -13.48 1.33
C HIS A 254 12.88 -14.64 0.48
N THR A 255 12.27 -15.81 0.60
CA THR A 255 12.64 -16.98 -0.21
C THR A 255 12.36 -16.68 -1.68
N GLY A 256 11.23 -16.05 -2.00
CA GLY A 256 10.88 -15.60 -3.34
C GLY A 256 11.96 -14.71 -3.97
N TYR A 257 12.11 -13.46 -3.55
CA TYR A 257 13.00 -12.53 -4.27
C TYR A 257 14.51 -12.79 -4.08
N LYS A 258 14.95 -13.49 -3.02
CA LYS A 258 16.38 -13.81 -2.79
C LYS A 258 16.82 -15.15 -3.37
N ALA A 259 15.92 -16.14 -3.53
CA ALA A 259 16.32 -17.45 -4.06
C ALA A 259 16.49 -17.46 -5.59
N PHE A 260 15.90 -16.52 -6.34
CA PHE A 260 16.18 -16.39 -7.77
C PHE A 260 17.61 -15.90 -8.02
N ARG A 261 18.52 -16.83 -8.24
CA ARG A 261 19.87 -16.58 -8.76
C ARG A 261 19.85 -16.79 -10.28
N PHE A 262 20.59 -15.94 -10.99
CA PHE A 262 20.82 -16.10 -12.43
C PHE A 262 21.79 -17.26 -12.67
N PRO A 263 21.58 -18.11 -13.71
CA PRO A 263 20.42 -18.18 -14.59
C PRO A 263 19.21 -18.82 -13.89
N TRP A 264 18.00 -18.38 -14.25
CA TRP A 264 16.72 -18.66 -13.58
C TRP A 264 16.39 -20.16 -13.46
N GLU A 265 16.92 -20.81 -12.43
CA GLU A 265 16.89 -22.27 -12.32
C GLU A 265 15.71 -22.83 -11.52
N ASP A 266 14.92 -22.03 -10.80
CA ASP A 266 13.89 -22.57 -9.93
C ASP A 266 12.64 -21.65 -9.81
N GLU A 267 11.55 -21.98 -10.52
CA GLU A 267 10.16 -21.70 -10.07
C GLU A 267 9.77 -22.54 -8.84
N LYS A 268 10.72 -23.33 -8.35
CA LYS A 268 10.65 -24.07 -7.09
C LYS A 268 10.47 -23.04 -5.98
N ASN A 269 9.50 -23.27 -5.11
CA ASN A 269 9.04 -22.40 -4.01
C ASN A 269 7.78 -21.55 -4.29
N GLY A 270 6.96 -21.91 -5.28
CA GLY A 270 5.56 -21.46 -5.36
C GLY A 270 5.33 -19.99 -5.74
N MET A 271 6.37 -19.26 -6.17
CA MET A 271 6.29 -17.86 -6.59
C MET A 271 6.68 -17.73 -8.07
N SER A 272 5.87 -17.00 -8.86
CA SER A 272 6.22 -16.74 -10.26
C SER A 272 7.39 -15.77 -10.38
N ARG A 273 8.04 -15.76 -11.55
CA ARG A 273 9.13 -14.82 -11.84
C ARG A 273 8.65 -13.37 -11.73
N GLU A 274 7.48 -13.08 -12.31
CA GLU A 274 6.90 -11.74 -12.30
C GLU A 274 6.64 -11.27 -10.85
N GLU A 275 6.15 -12.16 -10.00
CA GLU A 275 5.92 -11.90 -8.59
C GLU A 275 7.24 -11.66 -7.84
N ALA A 276 8.29 -12.45 -8.09
CA ALA A 276 9.59 -12.28 -7.46
C ALA A 276 10.29 -10.97 -7.89
N GLU A 277 10.24 -10.63 -9.18
CA GLU A 277 10.79 -9.36 -9.69
C GLU A 277 10.02 -8.15 -9.12
N ARG A 278 8.71 -8.29 -8.93
CA ARG A 278 7.89 -7.30 -8.23
C ARG A 278 8.33 -7.14 -6.77
N TRP A 279 8.47 -8.23 -6.02
CA TRP A 279 8.95 -8.17 -4.64
C TRP A 279 10.34 -7.55 -4.50
N LYS A 280 11.24 -7.81 -5.45
CA LYS A 280 12.55 -7.17 -5.49
C LYS A 280 12.44 -5.64 -5.61
N ARG A 281 11.50 -5.12 -6.39
CA ARG A 281 11.26 -3.67 -6.52
C ARG A 281 10.62 -3.09 -5.26
N LEU A 282 9.63 -3.78 -4.71
CA LEU A 282 8.92 -3.35 -3.50
C LEU A 282 9.79 -3.39 -2.23
N ASN A 283 10.80 -4.26 -2.19
CA ASN A 283 11.73 -4.38 -1.08
C ASN A 283 13.07 -3.63 -1.30
N ASP A 284 13.18 -2.80 -2.34
CA ASP A 284 14.36 -1.96 -2.56
C ASP A 284 14.55 -0.96 -1.40
N ASP A 285 15.80 -0.71 -1.00
CA ASP A 285 16.17 0.17 0.13
C ASP A 285 15.47 1.53 0.09
N TYR A 286 15.29 2.10 -1.11
CA TYR A 286 14.61 3.37 -1.24
C TYR A 286 13.11 3.28 -1.01
N VAL A 287 12.46 2.21 -1.44
CA VAL A 287 11.03 2.01 -1.19
C VAL A 287 10.82 1.78 0.31
N ARG A 288 11.69 0.99 0.95
CA ARG A 288 11.67 0.80 2.41
C ARG A 288 11.86 2.11 3.16
N GLY A 289 12.76 2.97 2.69
CA GLY A 289 13.04 4.28 3.27
C GLY A 289 11.97 5.35 2.98
N LYS A 290 10.95 5.11 2.15
CA LYS A 290 9.81 6.03 1.98
C LYS A 290 8.84 5.98 3.15
N GLY A 291 8.78 4.84 3.85
CA GLY A 291 8.05 4.75 5.10
C GLY A 291 8.70 5.64 6.15
N ASP A 292 10.03 5.68 6.18
CA ASP A 292 10.83 6.36 7.19
C ASP A 292 10.65 7.89 7.09
N ASP A 293 9.90 8.49 8.01
CA ASP A 293 9.84 9.95 8.11
C ASP A 293 11.21 10.46 8.60
N PRO A 294 11.91 11.32 7.84
CA PRO A 294 13.20 11.87 8.25
C PRO A 294 13.13 12.72 9.53
N ASN A 295 11.93 13.13 9.95
CA ASN A 295 11.69 13.85 11.21
C ASN A 295 11.29 12.93 12.37
N THR A 296 10.95 11.67 12.11
CA THR A 296 10.73 10.63 13.14
C THR A 296 11.48 9.33 12.77
N PRO A 297 12.83 9.32 12.83
CA PRO A 297 13.66 8.20 12.37
C PRO A 297 13.47 6.88 13.15
N ASP A 298 12.79 6.94 14.31
CA ASP A 298 12.50 5.80 15.19
C ASP A 298 11.00 5.44 15.18
N ASP A 299 10.21 6.00 14.26
CA ASP A 299 8.78 5.76 14.24
C ASP A 299 8.47 4.40 13.64
N ASN A 300 7.88 3.51 14.44
CA ASN A 300 7.37 2.24 13.96
C ASN A 300 6.27 2.46 12.91
N GLU A 301 5.57 3.62 12.87
CA GLU A 301 4.53 3.94 11.88
C GLU A 301 5.01 3.78 10.42
N ALA A 302 6.24 4.22 10.15
CA ALA A 302 6.94 4.07 8.88
C ALA A 302 7.10 2.60 8.42
N TYR A 303 7.32 1.72 9.40
CA TYR A 303 7.53 0.30 9.15
C TYR A 303 6.23 -0.35 8.66
N TRP A 304 5.10 -0.01 9.29
CA TRP A 304 3.79 -0.59 8.98
C TRP A 304 3.44 -0.45 7.51
N GLU A 305 3.64 0.73 6.93
CA GLU A 305 3.17 1.04 5.57
C GLU A 305 4.03 0.40 4.46
N ARG A 306 5.15 -0.24 4.82
CA ARG A 306 6.04 -0.85 3.84
C ARG A 306 5.31 -1.95 3.07
N PRO A 307 5.52 -2.08 1.75
CA PRO A 307 4.79 -3.07 0.93
C PRO A 307 4.91 -4.51 1.42
N VAL A 308 6.06 -4.84 2.00
CA VAL A 308 6.37 -6.17 2.55
C VAL A 308 5.52 -6.47 3.80
N GLU A 309 5.25 -5.46 4.61
CA GLU A 309 4.46 -5.55 5.84
C GLU A 309 2.96 -5.54 5.56
N VAL A 310 2.52 -4.67 4.63
CA VAL A 310 1.14 -4.63 4.11
C VAL A 310 0.69 -6.02 3.63
N ASP A 311 1.53 -6.67 2.83
CA ASP A 311 1.24 -7.99 2.28
C ASP A 311 1.36 -9.13 3.32
N ALA A 312 2.24 -8.99 4.31
CA ALA A 312 2.32 -9.93 5.43
C ALA A 312 1.07 -9.88 6.32
N ARG A 313 0.57 -8.66 6.62
CA ARG A 313 -0.70 -8.47 7.32
C ARG A 313 -1.89 -8.97 6.50
N GLU A 314 -1.93 -8.69 5.20
CA GLU A 314 -2.95 -9.22 4.31
C GLU A 314 -2.99 -10.75 4.38
N ALA A 315 -1.86 -11.43 4.19
CA ALA A 315 -1.81 -12.89 4.23
C ALA A 315 -2.27 -13.47 5.58
N ALA A 316 -1.87 -12.85 6.71
CA ALA A 316 -2.34 -13.24 8.03
C ALA A 316 -3.86 -13.03 8.17
N SER A 317 -4.36 -11.89 7.69
CA SER A 317 -5.76 -11.53 7.75
C SER A 317 -6.63 -12.48 6.94
N GLU A 318 -6.23 -12.80 5.71
CA GLU A 318 -6.93 -13.73 4.85
C GLU A 318 -7.02 -15.12 5.51
N TYR A 319 -5.89 -15.60 6.04
CA TYR A 319 -5.85 -16.89 6.72
C TYR A 319 -6.82 -16.93 7.90
N MET A 320 -6.79 -15.92 8.78
CA MET A 320 -7.64 -15.92 9.98
C MET A 320 -9.12 -15.71 9.70
N ASN A 321 -9.48 -15.02 8.61
CA ASN A 321 -10.88 -14.86 8.21
C ASN A 321 -11.46 -16.12 7.56
N ASP A 322 -10.62 -16.93 6.91
CA ASP A 322 -11.01 -18.25 6.40
C ASP A 322 -10.95 -19.33 7.49
N PHE A 323 -10.20 -19.10 8.57
CA PHE A 323 -10.05 -20.02 9.70
C PHE A 323 -11.28 -20.02 10.63
N SER A 324 -12.15 -21.02 10.44
CA SER A 324 -13.40 -21.15 11.21
C SER A 324 -13.20 -21.74 12.63
N TYR A 325 -14.15 -21.47 13.53
CA TYR A 325 -14.16 -22.10 14.86
C TYR A 325 -14.23 -23.64 14.78
N ASP A 326 -14.95 -24.19 13.80
CA ASP A 326 -15.00 -25.65 13.61
C ASP A 326 -13.65 -26.22 13.20
N GLU A 327 -12.91 -25.53 12.34
CA GLU A 327 -11.56 -25.93 11.97
C GLU A 327 -10.60 -25.84 13.16
N TYR A 328 -10.70 -24.77 13.96
CA TYR A 328 -10.00 -24.64 15.23
C TYR A 328 -10.27 -25.84 16.17
N GLN A 329 -11.54 -26.23 16.34
CA GLN A 329 -11.91 -27.38 17.17
C GLN A 329 -11.39 -28.71 16.59
N GLN A 330 -11.42 -28.89 15.26
CA GLN A 330 -10.88 -30.09 14.61
C GLN A 330 -9.36 -30.21 14.78
N ARG A 331 -8.64 -29.09 14.74
CA ARG A 331 -7.19 -29.08 14.98
C ARG A 331 -6.85 -29.37 16.45
N LYS A 332 -7.67 -28.88 17.38
CA LYS A 332 -7.55 -29.15 18.83
C LYS A 332 -7.91 -30.60 19.18
N ASP A 333 -8.98 -31.13 18.59
CA ASP A 333 -9.46 -32.49 18.77
C ASP A 333 -9.83 -33.09 17.40
N PRO A 334 -8.99 -33.99 16.84
CA PRO A 334 -9.26 -34.66 15.56
C PRO A 334 -10.56 -35.47 15.51
N HIS A 335 -11.20 -35.72 16.66
CA HIS A 335 -12.50 -36.40 16.75
C HIS A 335 -13.70 -35.46 16.81
N TYR A 336 -13.49 -34.15 16.84
CA TYR A 336 -14.57 -33.16 16.80
C TYR A 336 -15.47 -33.37 15.57
N GLN A 337 -16.77 -33.31 15.79
CA GLN A 337 -17.77 -33.33 14.73
C GLN A 337 -18.62 -32.06 14.88
N PRO A 338 -18.71 -31.21 13.85
CA PRO A 338 -19.49 -29.99 13.94
C PRO A 338 -20.96 -30.30 14.21
N PRO A 339 -21.69 -29.45 14.96
CA PRO A 339 -23.12 -29.63 15.20
C PRO A 339 -23.89 -29.78 13.89
N THR A 340 -24.57 -30.91 13.70
CA THR A 340 -25.42 -31.15 12.52
C THR A 340 -26.81 -30.57 12.77
N GLY A 341 -26.95 -29.26 12.60
CA GLY A 341 -28.20 -28.56 12.90
C GLY A 341 -28.34 -27.24 12.15
N GLY A 342 -28.58 -27.31 10.84
CA GLY A 342 -28.95 -26.13 10.05
C GLY A 342 -30.27 -25.57 10.58
N GLY A 343 -30.20 -24.39 11.20
CA GLY A 343 -31.38 -23.63 11.60
C GLY A 343 -32.26 -23.39 10.37
N THR A 344 -33.44 -23.98 10.36
CA THR A 344 -34.49 -23.75 9.34
C THR A 344 -35.21 -22.42 9.56
N GLY A 345 -34.58 -21.50 10.29
CA GLY A 345 -35.03 -20.15 10.56
C GLY A 345 -35.04 -19.34 9.27
N THR A 346 -36.20 -18.83 8.92
CA THR A 346 -36.45 -18.01 7.75
C THR A 346 -35.57 -16.76 7.79
N THR A 347 -34.47 -16.71 7.05
CA THR A 347 -33.58 -15.55 7.11
C THR A 347 -33.40 -14.86 5.77
N ASP A 348 -33.69 -13.56 5.78
CA ASP A 348 -33.14 -12.57 4.86
C ASP A 348 -31.61 -12.48 5.05
N PHE A 349 -30.89 -13.61 4.94
CA PHE A 349 -29.43 -13.68 5.02
C PHE A 349 -28.91 -14.76 4.06
N HIS A 350 -27.94 -14.40 3.23
CA HIS A 350 -27.42 -15.22 2.14
C HIS A 350 -25.89 -15.28 2.21
N PRO A 351 -25.32 -16.18 3.03
CA PRO A 351 -23.88 -16.28 3.28
C PRO A 351 -23.02 -16.35 2.01
N PRO A 352 -23.40 -17.12 0.95
CA PRO A 352 -22.61 -17.17 -0.27
C PRO A 352 -22.44 -15.81 -0.97
N THR A 353 -23.35 -14.86 -0.77
CA THR A 353 -23.20 -13.51 -1.34
C THR A 353 -22.16 -12.69 -0.58
N TRP A 354 -21.96 -12.92 0.72
CA TRP A 354 -20.89 -12.28 1.46
C TRP A 354 -19.52 -12.76 0.97
N SER A 355 -19.29 -14.08 0.94
CA SER A 355 -18.01 -14.64 0.50
C SER A 355 -17.70 -14.32 -0.96
N GLU A 356 -18.68 -14.41 -1.87
CA GLU A 356 -18.48 -14.08 -3.29
C GLU A 356 -18.11 -12.60 -3.48
N GLN A 357 -18.79 -11.69 -2.79
CA GLN A 357 -18.53 -10.26 -2.94
C GLN A 357 -17.27 -9.82 -2.20
N GLY A 358 -16.95 -10.46 -1.06
CA GLY A 358 -15.67 -10.28 -0.37
C GLY A 358 -14.49 -10.62 -1.27
N GLY A 359 -14.51 -11.78 -1.93
CA GLY A 359 -13.45 -12.16 -2.88
C GLY A 359 -13.31 -11.20 -4.07
N LYS A 360 -14.40 -10.53 -4.51
CA LYS A 360 -14.32 -9.46 -5.52
C LYS A 360 -13.65 -8.20 -4.99
N VAL A 361 -13.91 -7.83 -3.73
CA VAL A 361 -13.26 -6.70 -3.07
C VAL A 361 -11.76 -6.98 -2.91
N ASP A 362 -11.37 -8.19 -2.50
CA ASP A 362 -9.96 -8.58 -2.37
C ASP A 362 -9.23 -8.56 -3.72
N THR A 363 -9.89 -9.08 -4.77
CA THR A 363 -9.38 -9.00 -6.15
C THR A 363 -9.17 -7.55 -6.58
N ALA A 364 -10.15 -6.67 -6.35
CA ALA A 364 -10.04 -5.24 -6.67
C ALA A 364 -8.95 -4.54 -5.85
N ALA A 365 -8.77 -4.91 -4.57
CA ALA A 365 -7.69 -4.40 -3.73
C ALA A 365 -6.33 -4.76 -4.33
N GLN A 366 -6.16 -6.00 -4.78
CA GLN A 366 -4.92 -6.45 -5.41
C GLN A 366 -4.66 -5.77 -6.77
N GLU A 367 -5.68 -5.66 -7.62
CA GLU A 367 -5.56 -4.96 -8.91
C GLU A 367 -5.23 -3.48 -8.73
N PHE A 368 -5.85 -2.81 -7.75
CA PHE A 368 -5.50 -1.45 -7.35
C PHE A 368 -4.03 -1.36 -6.95
N TYR A 369 -3.57 -2.24 -6.06
CA TYR A 369 -2.22 -2.16 -5.50
C TYR A 369 -1.13 -2.47 -6.54
N ILE A 370 -1.38 -3.43 -7.44
CA ILE A 370 -0.50 -3.68 -8.60
C ILE A 370 -0.44 -2.45 -9.50
N THR A 371 -1.59 -1.84 -9.78
CA THR A 371 -1.66 -0.64 -10.64
C THR A 371 -1.00 0.59 -9.99
N ALA A 372 -0.99 0.64 -8.66
CA ALA A 372 -0.34 1.70 -7.88
C ALA A 372 1.19 1.51 -7.73
N GLU A 373 1.75 0.34 -8.06
CA GLU A 373 3.17 0.03 -7.92
C GLU A 373 4.11 1.09 -8.54
N PRO A 374 3.84 1.66 -9.74
CA PRO A 374 4.70 2.70 -10.29
C PRO A 374 4.72 3.99 -9.45
N VAL A 375 3.67 4.30 -8.70
CA VAL A 375 3.65 5.43 -7.73
C VAL A 375 4.49 5.09 -6.50
N ILE A 376 4.29 3.88 -5.95
CA ILE A 376 5.02 3.38 -4.77
C ILE A 376 6.53 3.38 -5.04
N THR A 377 6.94 2.84 -6.18
CA THR A 377 8.36 2.64 -6.53
C THR A 377 9.01 3.87 -7.18
N MET A 378 8.25 4.93 -7.44
CA MET A 378 8.73 6.14 -8.11
C MET A 378 9.89 6.81 -7.36
N ARG A 379 11.00 7.04 -8.05
CA ARG A 379 12.19 7.74 -7.54
C ARG A 379 11.97 9.27 -7.51
N PRO A 380 12.73 10.03 -6.69
CA PRO A 380 12.62 11.48 -6.69
C PRO A 380 12.96 12.04 -8.06
N PHE A 381 12.24 13.07 -8.49
CA PHE A 381 12.56 13.80 -9.70
C PHE A 381 13.97 14.39 -9.57
N ALA A 382 14.82 14.15 -10.57
CA ALA A 382 16.21 14.60 -10.55
C ALA A 382 16.38 15.83 -11.44
N ALA A 383 16.91 16.92 -10.87
CA ALA A 383 17.34 18.06 -11.66
C ALA A 383 18.56 17.69 -12.53
N LYS A 384 18.52 18.08 -13.80
CA LYS A 384 19.59 17.96 -14.79
C LYS A 384 20.47 19.21 -14.86
N SER A 385 19.98 20.33 -14.33
CA SER A 385 20.72 21.59 -14.21
C SER A 385 20.50 22.29 -12.87
N ASN A 386 21.25 23.36 -12.65
CA ASN A 386 21.09 24.24 -11.48
C ASN A 386 20.02 25.34 -11.70
N SER A 387 19.14 25.21 -12.70
CA SER A 387 18.07 26.20 -12.92
C SER A 387 17.02 26.13 -11.80
N PRO A 388 16.63 27.27 -11.21
CA PRO A 388 15.49 27.39 -10.31
C PRO A 388 14.19 26.72 -10.78
N ILE A 389 13.93 26.62 -12.10
CA ILE A 389 12.73 25.93 -12.62
C ILE A 389 12.74 24.45 -12.20
N GLU A 390 13.90 23.80 -12.30
CA GLU A 390 14.06 22.40 -11.91
C GLU A 390 14.04 22.22 -10.40
N SER A 391 14.65 23.15 -9.65
CA SER A 391 14.53 23.14 -8.18
C SER A 391 13.08 23.23 -7.71
N ALA A 392 12.25 24.04 -8.39
CA ALA A 392 10.81 24.11 -8.10
C ALA A 392 10.09 22.79 -8.44
N ALA A 393 10.47 22.11 -9.52
CA ALA A 393 9.89 20.82 -9.90
C ALA A 393 10.28 19.72 -8.90
N VAL A 394 11.54 19.68 -8.46
CA VAL A 394 12.03 18.76 -7.41
C VAL A 394 11.27 18.99 -6.09
N ALA A 395 11.07 20.26 -5.70
CA ALA A 395 10.34 20.58 -4.48
C ALA A 395 8.85 20.15 -4.55
N GLY A 396 8.20 20.38 -5.69
CA GLY A 396 6.82 19.93 -5.92
C GLY A 396 6.67 18.41 -5.93
N ASP A 397 7.62 17.70 -6.55
CA ASP A 397 7.68 16.24 -6.59
C ASP A 397 7.85 15.62 -5.19
N ALA A 398 8.74 16.20 -4.38
CA ALA A 398 8.97 15.76 -3.00
C ALA A 398 7.69 15.86 -2.13
N ALA A 399 6.87 16.89 -2.35
CA ALA A 399 5.58 17.03 -1.65
C ALA A 399 4.55 15.95 -2.03
N CYS A 400 4.76 15.23 -3.14
CA CYS A 400 3.89 14.14 -3.57
C CYS A 400 4.39 12.77 -3.08
N LEU A 401 5.68 12.48 -3.26
CA LEU A 401 6.16 11.08 -3.29
C LEU A 401 6.05 10.32 -1.97
N VAL A 402 6.21 10.98 -0.83
CA VAL A 402 6.18 10.33 0.49
C VAL A 402 4.73 10.06 0.93
N PRO A 403 3.82 11.04 0.94
CA PRO A 403 2.44 10.80 1.38
C PRO A 403 1.72 9.74 0.54
N TRP A 404 1.96 9.71 -0.78
CA TRP A 404 1.28 8.77 -1.67
C TRP A 404 1.60 7.30 -1.38
N HIS A 405 2.78 7.01 -0.84
CA HIS A 405 3.09 5.64 -0.42
C HIS A 405 2.13 5.16 0.69
N ARG A 406 1.95 6.01 1.70
CA ARG A 406 1.10 5.78 2.87
C ARG A 406 -0.37 5.68 2.50
N ILE A 407 -0.83 6.62 1.68
CA ILE A 407 -2.20 6.68 1.17
C ILE A 407 -2.56 5.40 0.41
N VAL A 408 -1.66 4.92 -0.47
CA VAL A 408 -1.90 3.69 -1.23
C VAL A 408 -1.89 2.45 -0.33
N ALA A 409 -1.01 2.39 0.68
CA ALA A 409 -0.99 1.32 1.66
C ALA A 409 -2.30 1.27 2.47
N GLY A 410 -2.74 2.40 3.02
CA GLY A 410 -4.00 2.52 3.75
C GLY A 410 -5.22 2.15 2.91
N ALA A 411 -5.28 2.58 1.65
CA ALA A 411 -6.33 2.17 0.73
C ALA A 411 -6.33 0.65 0.49
N LYS A 412 -5.17 0.04 0.23
CA LYS A 412 -5.06 -1.42 0.03
C LYS A 412 -5.52 -2.18 1.28
N GLU A 413 -5.00 -1.84 2.46
CA GLU A 413 -5.35 -2.53 3.70
C GLU A 413 -6.82 -2.35 4.07
N GLY A 414 -7.38 -1.15 3.91
CA GLY A 414 -8.78 -0.92 4.18
C GLY A 414 -9.70 -1.77 3.29
N MET A 415 -9.33 -1.94 2.01
CA MET A 415 -10.09 -2.80 1.10
C MET A 415 -9.94 -4.29 1.44
N THR A 416 -8.72 -4.78 1.63
CA THR A 416 -8.45 -6.17 2.02
C THR A 416 -9.15 -6.50 3.35
N THR A 417 -9.15 -5.56 4.30
CA THR A 417 -9.87 -5.71 5.58
C THR A 417 -11.37 -5.91 5.33
N VAL A 418 -11.98 -5.08 4.48
CA VAL A 418 -13.40 -5.22 4.14
C VAL A 418 -13.68 -6.54 3.42
N GLY A 419 -12.92 -6.88 2.38
CA GLY A 419 -13.12 -8.13 1.62
C GLY A 419 -12.98 -9.37 2.49
N SER A 420 -11.96 -9.40 3.35
CA SER A 420 -11.72 -10.52 4.26
C SER A 420 -12.81 -10.61 5.35
N LYS A 421 -13.25 -9.50 5.93
CA LYS A 421 -14.39 -9.46 6.88
C LYS A 421 -15.70 -9.94 6.23
N MET A 422 -15.91 -9.63 4.95
CA MET A 422 -17.06 -10.16 4.20
C MET A 422 -16.96 -11.67 4.02
N ARG A 423 -15.78 -12.22 3.67
CA ARG A 423 -15.57 -13.67 3.58
C ARG A 423 -15.79 -14.36 4.92
N GLY A 424 -15.18 -13.84 5.99
CA GLY A 424 -15.38 -14.34 7.35
C GLY A 424 -16.85 -14.33 7.77
N THR A 425 -17.56 -13.22 7.49
CA THR A 425 -19.01 -13.13 7.72
C THR A 425 -19.77 -14.23 6.96
N GLY A 426 -19.43 -14.53 5.71
CA GLY A 426 -20.07 -15.58 4.94
C GLY A 426 -19.75 -17.00 5.45
N ASN A 427 -18.54 -17.23 5.95
CA ASN A 427 -18.07 -18.53 6.45
C ASN A 427 -18.71 -18.85 7.82
N ASP A 428 -18.69 -17.91 8.77
CA ASP A 428 -19.22 -18.09 10.13
C ASP A 428 -20.74 -18.32 10.16
N TYR A 429 -21.46 -17.62 9.29
CA TYR A 429 -22.92 -17.63 9.29
C TYR A 429 -23.51 -18.92 8.71
N SER A 430 -22.67 -19.81 8.16
CA SER A 430 -23.13 -21.15 7.78
C SER A 430 -23.55 -22.02 8.99
N ALA A 431 -23.31 -21.55 10.23
CA ALA A 431 -23.61 -22.26 11.47
C ALA A 431 -25.03 -22.02 12.05
N THR A 432 -25.47 -20.80 12.43
CA THR A 432 -26.81 -20.55 13.03
C THR A 432 -27.35 -19.09 12.94
N GLU A 433 -28.65 -18.85 13.23
CA GLU A 433 -29.27 -17.51 13.35
C GLU A 433 -28.76 -16.67 14.55
N GLU A 434 -28.33 -17.33 15.63
CA GLU A 434 -27.75 -16.71 16.83
C GLU A 434 -26.40 -16.03 16.51
N ASP A 435 -25.79 -16.38 15.38
CA ASP A 435 -24.53 -15.83 14.88
C ASP A 435 -24.67 -14.44 14.22
N ASN A 436 -25.87 -13.92 13.94
CA ASN A 436 -26.00 -12.59 13.28
C ASN A 436 -25.48 -11.43 14.12
N ALA A 437 -25.88 -11.38 15.39
CA ALA A 437 -25.42 -10.31 16.29
C ALA A 437 -23.93 -10.47 16.62
N SER A 438 -23.47 -11.72 16.73
CA SER A 438 -22.06 -12.06 16.98
C SER A 438 -21.17 -11.73 15.79
N ALA A 439 -21.58 -12.02 14.56
CA ALA A 439 -20.86 -11.66 13.33
C ALA A 439 -20.80 -10.14 13.13
N ALA A 440 -21.88 -9.43 13.46
CA ALA A 440 -21.89 -7.97 13.48
C ALA A 440 -20.84 -7.42 14.45
N GLY A 441 -20.79 -7.97 15.67
CA GLY A 441 -19.82 -7.62 16.70
C GLY A 441 -18.38 -8.05 16.38
N ARG A 442 -18.18 -9.17 15.68
CA ARG A 442 -16.86 -9.69 15.32
C ARG A 442 -16.22 -8.87 14.20
N PHE A 443 -16.98 -8.61 13.14
CA PHE A 443 -16.40 -8.07 11.91
C PHE A 443 -16.66 -6.57 11.72
N TRP A 444 -17.79 -6.03 12.18
CA TRP A 444 -18.28 -4.73 11.71
C TRP A 444 -18.49 -3.67 12.79
N VAL A 445 -18.35 -4.03 14.06
CA VAL A 445 -18.34 -3.14 15.24
C VAL A 445 -16.95 -3.19 15.85
#